data_AF-A0A0N8KM60-F1
#
_entry.id   AF-A0A0N8KM60-F1
#
_cell.length_a   1.000
_cell.length_b   1.000
_cell.length_c   1.000
_cell.angle_alpha   90.00
_cell.angle_beta   90.00
_cell.angle_gamma   90.00
#
_symmetry.space_group_name_H-M   'P 1'
#
loop_
_entity.id
_entity.type
_entity.pdbx_description
1 polymer ?
#
loop_
_entity_poly.entity_id
_entity_poly.type
_entity_poly.pdbx_seq_one_letter_code
_entity_poly.pdbx_strand_id
1 'polypeptide(L)' 'MDGLMVLTTILWGFLGIILLYFGVQLFDRLDPIDYRSQVERGNLAAGVIVASIILSLAAIIVSVIIT' A
#
# COMPACT_ATOMS: atom_id res chain seq x y z
N MET A 1 28.98 -5.56 -5.37
CA MET A 1 27.85 -5.44 -4.43
C MET A 1 27.98 -6.56 -3.43
N ASP A 2 28.09 -6.22 -2.16
CA ASP A 2 28.26 -7.22 -1.11
C ASP A 2 26.93 -7.98 -0.92
N GLY A 3 26.98 -9.30 -0.78
CA GLY A 3 25.76 -10.13 -0.70
C GLY A 3 24.82 -9.75 0.45
N LEU A 4 25.36 -9.18 1.53
CA LEU A 4 24.60 -8.65 2.65
C LEU A 4 23.71 -7.45 2.26
N MET A 5 24.20 -6.54 1.40
CA MET A 5 23.43 -5.38 0.94
C MET A 5 22.22 -5.81 0.10
N VAL A 6 22.41 -6.84 -0.74
CA VAL A 6 21.33 -7.40 -1.55
C VAL A 6 20.27 -8.02 -0.66
N LEU A 7 20.67 -8.80 0.35
CA LEU A 7 19.76 -9.43 1.30
C LEU A 7 18.94 -8.40 2.08
N THR A 8 19.58 -7.36 2.63
CA THR A 8 18.86 -6.31 3.37
C THR A 8 17.88 -5.55 2.48
N THR A 9 18.24 -5.29 1.23
CA THR A 9 17.35 -4.61 0.27
C THR A 9 16.09 -5.42 -0.01
N ILE A 10 16.25 -6.74 -0.20
CA ILE A 10 15.12 -7.65 -0.41
C ILE A 10 14.22 -7.69 0.83
N LEU A 11 14.79 -7.76 2.03
CA LEU A 11 14.04 -7.77 3.29
C LEU A 11 13.22 -6.48 3.46
N TRP A 12 13.81 -5.31 3.21
CA TRP A 12 13.10 -4.04 3.26
C TRP A 12 12.00 -3.92 2.19
N GLY A 13 12.26 -4.39 0.97
CA GLY A 13 11.24 -4.45 -0.07
C GLY A 13 10.06 -5.33 0.31
N PHE A 14 10.33 -6.50 0.90
CA PHE A 14 9.29 -7.41 1.38
C PHE A 14 8.48 -6.82 2.55
N LEU A 15 9.16 -6.14 3.48
CA LEU A 15 8.49 -5.42 4.56
C LEU A 15 7.57 -4.32 4.03
N GLY A 16 8.01 -3.57 3.01
CA GLY A 16 7.18 -2.55 2.37
C GLY A 16 5.90 -3.12 1.75
N ILE A 17 5.99 -4.28 1.08
CA ILE A 17 4.81 -4.98 0.52
C ILE A 17 3.84 -5.39 1.63
N ILE A 18 4.36 -5.95 2.73
CA ILE A 18 3.55 -6.36 3.89
C ILE A 18 2.81 -5.15 4.47
N LEU A 19 3.52 -4.04 4.71
CA LEU A 19 2.94 -2.82 5.27
C LEU A 19 1.86 -2.24 4.36
N LEU A 20 2.08 -2.23 3.04
CA LEU A 20 1.10 -1.71 2.08
C LEU A 20 -0.16 -2.57 2.07
N TYR A 21 -0.01 -3.90 2.05
CA TYR A 21 -1.14 -4.84 2.07
C TYR A 21 -1.99 -4.68 3.34
N PHE A 22 -1.35 -4.66 4.51
CA PHE A 22 -2.07 -4.47 5.77
C PHE A 22 -2.65 -3.06 5.92
N GLY A 23 -1.97 -2.04 5.40
CA GLY A 23 -2.47 -0.66 5.39
C GLY A 23 -3.78 -0.53 4.60
N VAL A 24 -3.85 -1.12 3.41
CA VAL A 24 -5.08 -1.12 2.60
C VAL A 24 -6.18 -1.94 3.29
N GLN A 25 -5.86 -3.13 3.82
CA GLN A 25 -6.83 -3.95 4.56
C GLN A 25 -7.35 -3.26 5.83
N LEU A 26 -6.52 -2.47 6.51
CA LEU A 26 -6.95 -1.68 7.65
C LEU A 26 -7.89 -0.56 7.20
N PHE A 27 -7.57 0.12 6.10
CA PHE A 27 -8.43 1.16 5.54
C PHE A 27 -9.83 0.60 5.18
N ASP A 28 -9.88 -0.53 4.47
CA ASP A 28 -11.13 -1.19 4.09
C ASP A 28 -11.97 -1.64 5.30
N ARG A 29 -11.33 -1.86 6.47
CA ARG A 29 -12.04 -2.16 7.71
C ARG A 29 -12.55 -0.93 8.45
N LEU A 30 -11.92 0.22 8.25
CA LEU A 30 -12.27 1.48 8.91
C LEU A 30 -13.39 2.20 8.18
N ASP A 31 -13.42 2.13 6.85
CA ASP A 31 -14.46 2.74 6.04
C ASP A 31 -15.64 1.77 5.84
N PRO A 32 -16.89 2.18 6.11
CA PRO A 32 -18.06 1.34 5.83
C PRO A 32 -18.34 1.13 4.33
N ILE A 33 -17.71 1.89 3.43
CA ILE A 33 -17.93 1.81 1.99
C ILE A 33 -17.10 0.67 1.38
N ASP A 34 -17.79 -0.24 0.68
CA ASP A 34 -17.12 -1.26 -0.15
C ASP A 34 -16.66 -0.65 -1.48
N TYR A 35 -15.46 -0.03 -1.45
CA TYR A 35 -14.84 0.56 -2.62
C TYR A 35 -14.55 -0.46 -3.72
N ARG A 36 -14.29 -1.72 -3.37
CA ARG A 36 -14.04 -2.79 -4.35
C ARG A 36 -15.27 -3.00 -5.23
N SER A 37 -16.44 -3.14 -4.60
CA SER A 37 -17.71 -3.26 -5.32
C SER A 37 -18.02 -2.03 -6.19
N GLN A 38 -17.66 -0.83 -5.72
CA GLN A 38 -17.89 0.41 -6.46
C GLN A 38 -17.00 0.49 -7.71
N VAL A 39 -15.74 0.10 -7.60
CA VAL A 39 -14.80 0.02 -8.74
C VAL A 39 -15.28 -1.02 -9.76
N GLU A 40 -15.73 -2.19 -9.31
CA GLU A 40 -16.28 -3.24 -10.19
C GLU A 40 -17.54 -2.77 -10.94
N ARG A 41 -18.33 -1.88 -10.35
CA ARG A 41 -19.50 -1.24 -10.99
C ARG A 41 -19.13 -0.08 -11.94
N GLY A 42 -17.85 0.20 -12.14
CA GLY A 42 -17.37 1.27 -13.02
C GLY A 42 -17.39 2.66 -12.38
N ASN A 43 -17.47 2.76 -11.05
CA ASN A 43 -17.41 4.05 -10.36
C ASN A 43 -15.97 4.61 -10.38
N LEU A 44 -15.73 5.56 -11.28
CA LEU A 44 -14.43 6.23 -11.43
C LEU A 44 -13.97 6.91 -10.14
N ALA A 45 -14.88 7.55 -9.39
CA ALA A 45 -14.54 8.26 -8.16
C ALA A 45 -14.01 7.30 -7.09
N ALA A 46 -14.62 6.12 -6.96
CA ALA A 46 -14.12 5.07 -6.07
C ALA A 46 -12.71 4.60 -6.46
N GLY A 47 -12.43 4.45 -7.77
CA GLY A 47 -11.11 4.10 -8.27
C GLY A 47 -10.04 5.14 -7.92
N VAL A 48 -10.36 6.42 -8.07
CA VAL A 48 -9.45 7.53 -7.71
C VAL A 48 -9.17 7.54 -6.20
N ILE A 49 -10.18 7.28 -5.37
CA ILE A 49 -10.00 7.20 -3.91
C ILE A 49 -9.05 6.06 -3.54
N VAL A 50 -9.31 4.85 -4.04
CA VAL A 50 -8.45 3.67 -3.77
C VAL A 50 -7.02 3.92 -4.23
N ALA A 51 -6.81 4.50 -5.42
CA ALA A 51 -5.48 4.87 -5.91
C ALA A 51 -4.79 5.88 -4.98
N SER A 52 -5.53 6.88 -4.49
CA SER A 52 -5.00 7.91 -3.59
C SER A 52 -4.58 7.33 -2.23
N ILE A 53 -5.35 6.38 -1.69
CA ILE A 53 -5.02 5.66 -0.46
C ILE A 53 -3.74 4.85 -0.63
N ILE A 54 -3.62 4.09 -1.72
CA ILE A 54 -2.43 3.29 -2.03
C ILE A 54 -1.19 4.19 -2.15
N LEU A 55 -1.30 5.32 -2.88
CA LEU A 55 -0.20 6.26 -3.03
C LEU A 55 0.20 6.92 -1.71
N SER A 56 -0.78 7.28 -0.87
CA SER A 56 -0.52 7.87 0.45
C SER A 56 0.20 6.88 1.36
N LEU A 57 -0.28 5.63 1.44
CA LEU A 57 0.37 4.56 2.20
C LEU A 57 1.79 4.29 1.69
N ALA A 58 1.97 4.20 0.38
CA ALA A 58 3.29 4.01 -0.22
C ALA A 58 4.26 5.14 0.18
N ALA A 59 3.82 6.39 0.12
CA ALA A 59 4.65 7.54 0.51
C ALA A 59 5.06 7.49 1.98
N ILE A 60 4.13 7.15 2.89
CA ILE A 60 4.42 7.02 4.33
C ILE A 60 5.43 5.88 4.55
N ILE A 61 5.18 4.70 3.97
CA ILE A 61 6.04 3.52 4.11
C ILE A 61 7.45 3.80 3.59
N VAL A 62 7.57 4.43 2.42
CA VAL A 62 8.87 4.82 1.86
C VAL A 62 9.60 5.78 2.79
N SER A 63 8.90 6.75 3.40
CA SER A 63 9.55 7.66 4.37
C SER A 63 10.09 6.92 5.60
N VAL A 64 9.40 5.87 6.05
CA VAL A 64 9.81 5.06 7.22
C VAL A 64 10.95 4.11 6.89
N ILE A 65 10.99 3.54 5.67
CA ILE A 65 12.02 2.58 5.26
C ILE A 65 13.34 3.28 4.89
N ILE A 66 13.27 4.51 4.38
CA ILE A 66 14.47 5.27 3.95
C ILE A 66 15.19 5.93 5.14
N THR A 67 14.50 6.15 6.26
CA THR A 67 15.06 6.77 7.48
C THR A 67 15.83 5.76 8.32
#